data_AF-A0A1V5V1M6-F1
#
_entry.id   AF-A0A1V5V1M6-F1
#
_cell.length_a   1.000
_cell.length_b   1.000
_cell.length_c   1.000
_cell.angle_alpha   90.00
_cell.angle_beta   90.00
_cell.angle_gamma   90.00
#
_symmetry.space_group_name_H-M   'P 1'
#
loop_
_entity.id
_entity.type
_entity.pdbx_description
1 polymer ?
#
loop_
_entity_poly.entity_id
_entity_poly.type
_entity_poly.pdbx_seq_one_letter_code
_entity_poly.pdbx_strand_id
1 'polypeptide(L)'
;MGAINFNDVYADASVRNAVEVVTEQQIRKIPSLALYRDDIQQELWICIAKALEKFDSRHQCSLQTFLDNVIERRVINICQHFISVHGLFSGTVHDVNEDSPAFARDSVRLAELRMDLAVVLARLTPAQRQICEQIMDGKSLRTIAKELGVSDSSFFFLYIQPIRDEFRKEKMEKYLNFY
;
A
#
# COMPACT_ATOMS: atom_id res chain seq x y z
N MET A 1 -6.05 -0.41 33.09
CA MET A 1 -5.30 0.36 32.06
C MET A 1 -6.34 0.94 31.14
N GLY A 2 -6.40 2.26 31.01
CA GLY A 2 -7.45 2.95 30.25
C GLY A 2 -7.39 2.54 28.79
N ALA A 3 -8.53 2.16 28.21
CA ALA A 3 -8.64 1.93 26.78
C ALA A 3 -8.22 3.23 26.06
N ILE A 4 -7.23 3.15 25.18
CA ILE A 4 -6.83 4.30 24.35
C ILE A 4 -8.05 4.65 23.49
N ASN A 5 -8.61 5.84 23.72
CA ASN A 5 -9.81 6.28 23.03
C ASN A 5 -9.44 6.91 21.69
N PHE A 6 -10.17 6.56 20.63
CA PHE A 6 -10.03 7.18 19.32
C PHE A 6 -10.11 8.71 19.40
N ASN A 7 -10.99 9.26 20.24
CA ASN A 7 -11.15 10.71 20.39
C ASN A 7 -9.87 11.40 20.89
N ASP A 8 -9.11 10.74 21.78
CA ASP A 8 -7.86 11.28 22.30
C ASP A 8 -6.78 11.28 21.21
N VAL A 9 -6.73 10.21 20.40
CA VAL A 9 -5.80 10.09 19.25
C VAL A 9 -6.16 11.07 18.13
N TYR A 10 -7.44 11.28 17.86
CA TYR A 10 -7.91 12.25 16.88
C TYR A 10 -7.65 13.70 17.32
N ALA A 11 -7.70 13.97 18.64
CA ALA A 11 -7.36 15.27 19.19
C ALA A 11 -5.84 15.55 19.16
N ASP A 12 -5.00 14.52 19.07
CA ASP A 12 -3.55 14.65 19.00
C ASP A 12 -3.12 15.40 17.72
N ALA A 13 -2.47 16.55 17.91
CA ALA A 13 -1.98 17.37 16.81
C ALA A 13 -0.88 16.68 15.99
N SER A 14 -0.06 15.85 16.62
CA SER A 14 1.01 15.13 15.93
C SER A 14 0.46 14.10 14.95
N VAL A 15 -0.55 13.34 15.37
CA VAL A 15 -1.21 12.32 14.54
C VAL A 15 -1.98 12.96 13.40
N ARG A 16 -2.70 14.06 13.66
CA ARG A 16 -3.38 14.84 12.60
C ARG A 16 -2.41 15.35 11.54
N ASN A 17 -1.30 15.95 11.99
CA ASN A 17 -0.27 16.44 11.08
C ASN A 17 0.36 15.28 10.28
N ALA A 18 0.59 14.12 10.91
CA ALA A 18 1.11 12.95 10.21
C ALA A 18 0.16 12.49 9.08
N VAL A 19 -1.15 12.39 9.36
CA VAL A 19 -2.18 12.04 8.35
C VAL A 19 -2.18 13.04 7.20
N GLU A 20 -2.17 14.34 7.49
CA GLU A 20 -2.16 15.39 6.47
C GLU A 20 -0.89 15.32 5.61
N VAL A 21 0.28 15.21 6.24
CA VAL A 21 1.58 15.16 5.57
C VAL A 21 1.68 13.95 4.65
N VAL A 22 1.28 12.75 5.09
CA VAL A 22 1.39 11.57 4.22
C VAL A 22 0.43 11.65 3.04
N THR A 23 -0.78 12.18 3.22
CA THR A 23 -1.73 12.40 2.13
C THR A 23 -1.17 13.39 1.12
N GLU A 24 -0.62 14.51 1.58
CA GLU A 24 0.00 15.51 0.72
C GLU A 24 1.21 14.96 -0.04
N GLN A 25 2.02 14.13 0.61
CA GLN A 25 3.14 13.47 -0.06
C GLN A 25 2.67 12.55 -1.19
N GLN A 26 1.56 11.83 -1.03
CA GLN A 26 1.01 11.01 -2.13
C GLN A 26 0.41 11.89 -3.24
N ILE A 27 -0.32 12.96 -2.90
CA ILE A 27 -0.88 13.89 -3.89
C ILE A 27 0.23 14.58 -4.70
N ARG A 28 1.33 14.97 -4.08
CA ARG A 28 2.49 15.53 -4.81
C ARG A 28 3.10 14.53 -5.79
N LYS A 29 3.10 13.23 -5.46
CA LYS A 29 3.57 12.17 -6.35
C LYS A 29 2.55 11.86 -7.46
N ILE A 30 1.26 11.95 -7.15
CA ILE A 30 0.15 11.58 -8.03
C ILE A 30 -0.93 12.67 -7.93
N PRO A 31 -0.83 13.75 -8.72
CA PRO A 31 -1.72 14.92 -8.60
C PRO A 31 -3.21 14.64 -8.75
N SER A 32 -3.57 13.59 -9.50
CA SER A 32 -4.97 13.19 -9.67
C SER A 32 -5.64 12.69 -8.38
N LEU A 33 -4.86 12.32 -7.37
CA LEU A 33 -5.37 12.01 -6.03
C LEU A 33 -5.91 13.25 -5.28
N ALA A 34 -5.60 14.47 -5.73
CA ALA A 34 -6.07 15.69 -5.08
C ALA A 34 -7.60 15.76 -4.98
N LEU A 35 -8.31 15.17 -5.94
CA LEU A 35 -9.77 15.08 -5.96
C LEU A 35 -10.34 14.22 -4.82
N TYR A 36 -9.53 13.29 -4.29
CA TYR A 36 -9.90 12.33 -3.26
C TYR A 36 -9.20 12.63 -1.92
N ARG A 37 -8.65 13.84 -1.76
CA ARG A 37 -7.88 14.24 -0.57
C ARG A 37 -8.61 13.90 0.73
N ASP A 38 -9.85 14.37 0.85
CA ASP A 38 -10.63 14.24 2.06
C ASP A 38 -11.04 12.77 2.29
N ASP A 39 -11.35 12.04 1.21
CA ASP A 39 -11.67 10.61 1.26
C ASP A 39 -10.46 9.77 1.71
N ILE A 40 -9.25 10.08 1.20
CA ILE A 40 -8.01 9.41 1.62
C ILE A 40 -7.74 9.67 3.11
N GLN A 41 -7.91 10.90 3.58
CA GLN A 41 -7.76 11.23 5.00
C GLN A 41 -8.80 10.48 5.86
N GLN A 42 -10.05 10.42 5.41
CA GLN A 42 -11.11 9.70 6.11
C GLN A 42 -10.80 8.20 6.22
N GLU A 43 -10.38 7.56 5.13
CA GLU A 43 -9.99 6.15 5.12
C GLU A 43 -8.79 5.87 6.04
N LEU A 44 -7.82 6.80 6.11
CA LEU A 44 -6.72 6.72 7.06
C LEU A 44 -7.22 6.76 8.52
N TRP A 45 -8.15 7.65 8.85
CA TRP A 45 -8.75 7.71 10.19
C TRP A 45 -9.53 6.45 10.54
N ILE A 46 -10.25 5.87 9.58
CA ILE A 46 -10.94 4.58 9.75
C ILE A 46 -9.92 3.46 10.03
N CYS A 47 -8.79 3.45 9.31
CA CYS A 47 -7.71 2.49 9.54
C CYS A 47 -7.06 2.66 10.92
N ILE A 48 -6.82 3.89 11.36
CA ILE A 48 -6.30 4.20 12.69
C ILE A 48 -7.27 3.70 13.76
N ALA A 49 -8.57 4.02 13.66
CA ALA A 49 -9.58 3.56 14.62
C ALA A 49 -9.59 2.03 14.76
N LYS A 50 -9.62 1.32 13.63
CA LYS A 50 -9.56 -0.16 13.60
C LYS A 50 -8.24 -0.73 14.14
N ALA A 51 -7.13 0.00 13.98
CA ALA A 51 -5.82 -0.42 14.47
C ALA A 51 -5.68 -0.20 15.98
N LEU A 52 -6.27 0.87 16.53
CA LEU A 52 -6.28 1.17 17.96
C LEU A 52 -6.98 0.07 18.78
N GLU A 53 -8.07 -0.51 18.27
CA GLU A 53 -8.73 -1.65 18.91
C GLU A 53 -7.80 -2.87 19.11
N LYS A 54 -6.76 -2.97 18.28
CA LYS A 54 -5.79 -4.07 18.29
C LYS A 54 -4.47 -3.70 18.96
N PHE A 55 -4.33 -2.46 19.42
CA PHE A 55 -3.11 -2.01 20.06
C PHE A 55 -3.01 -2.62 21.47
N ASP A 56 -1.96 -3.41 21.70
CA ASP A 56 -1.63 -3.93 23.01
C ASP A 56 -0.35 -3.27 23.52
N SER A 57 -0.53 -2.42 24.55
CA SER A 57 0.55 -1.72 25.25
C SER A 57 1.57 -2.64 25.96
N ARG A 58 1.34 -3.95 25.98
CA ARG A 58 2.32 -4.94 26.47
C ARG A 58 3.45 -5.21 25.48
N HIS A 59 3.27 -4.87 24.21
CA HIS A 59 4.34 -4.90 23.22
C HIS A 59 5.26 -3.69 23.40
N GLN A 60 6.57 -3.87 23.20
CA GLN A 60 7.60 -2.87 23.47
C GLN A 60 7.59 -1.63 22.53
N CYS A 61 6.54 -1.42 21.74
CA CYS A 61 6.44 -0.28 20.83
C CYS A 61 5.60 0.85 21.45
N SER A 62 6.03 2.10 21.25
CA SER A 62 5.23 3.26 21.64
C SER A 62 3.98 3.37 20.78
N LEU A 63 2.91 3.97 21.32
CA LEU A 63 1.68 4.25 20.56
C LEU A 63 1.98 5.06 19.30
N GLN A 64 2.88 6.03 19.39
CA GLN A 64 3.28 6.89 18.27
C GLN A 64 3.95 6.08 17.17
N THR A 65 4.95 5.27 17.51
CA THR A 65 5.63 4.37 16.53
C THR A 65 4.66 3.40 15.89
N PHE A 66 3.69 2.88 16.65
CA PHE A 66 2.65 2.01 16.11
C PHE A 66 1.78 2.76 15.09
N LEU A 67 1.31 3.97 15.44
CA LEU A 67 0.47 4.79 14.58
C LEU A 67 1.19 5.24 13.31
N ASP A 68 2.45 5.67 13.40
CA ASP A 68 3.27 6.04 12.25
C ASP A 68 3.37 4.89 11.26
N ASN A 69 3.67 3.67 11.73
CA ASN A 69 3.71 2.47 10.90
C ASN A 69 2.36 2.14 10.26
N VAL A 70 1.25 2.34 10.98
CA VAL A 70 -0.10 2.14 10.44
C VAL A 70 -0.38 3.14 9.33
N ILE A 71 -0.10 4.42 9.57
CA ILE A 71 -0.34 5.52 8.63
C ILE A 71 0.47 5.33 7.35
N GLU A 72 1.79 5.14 7.47
CA GLU A 72 2.68 4.98 6.32
C GLU A 72 2.33 3.77 5.46
N ARG A 73 1.95 2.66 6.09
CA ARG A 73 1.62 1.44 5.35
C ARG A 73 0.23 1.49 4.73
N ARG A 74 -0.74 2.11 5.42
CA ARG A 74 -2.14 2.16 4.96
C ARG A 74 -2.36 3.21 3.88
N VAL A 75 -1.65 4.35 3.92
CA VAL A 75 -1.82 5.40 2.91
C VAL A 75 -1.52 4.88 1.50
N ILE A 76 -0.51 4.01 1.35
CA ILE A 76 -0.15 3.42 0.05
C ILE A 76 -1.30 2.57 -0.49
N ASN A 77 -1.86 1.70 0.35
CA ASN A 77 -2.96 0.80 -0.04
C ASN A 77 -4.24 1.57 -0.37
N ILE A 78 -4.56 2.59 0.43
CA ILE A 78 -5.72 3.47 0.20
C ILE A 78 -5.56 4.17 -1.15
N CYS A 79 -4.42 4.80 -1.42
CA CYS A 79 -4.18 5.48 -2.68
C CYS A 79 -4.23 4.52 -3.87
N GLN A 80 -3.66 3.32 -3.75
CA GLN A 80 -3.74 2.29 -4.79
C GLN A 80 -5.19 1.87 -5.07
N HIS A 81 -6.02 1.76 -4.04
CA HIS A 81 -7.44 1.46 -4.18
C HIS A 81 -8.19 2.57 -4.91
N PHE A 82 -7.99 3.84 -4.54
CA PHE A 82 -8.60 4.97 -5.25
C PHE A 82 -8.16 5.02 -6.72
N ILE A 83 -6.89 4.73 -7.01
CA ILE A 83 -6.38 4.67 -8.38
C ILE A 83 -7.02 3.54 -9.19
N SER A 84 -7.20 2.35 -8.59
CA SER A 84 -7.76 1.18 -9.27
C SER A 84 -9.27 1.29 -9.47
N VAL A 85 -10.01 1.73 -8.46
CA VAL A 85 -11.48 1.86 -8.49
C VAL A 85 -11.93 3.01 -9.36
N HIS A 86 -11.27 4.17 -9.28
CA HIS A 86 -11.64 5.34 -10.09
C HIS A 86 -10.96 5.36 -11.46
N GLY A 87 -10.26 4.28 -11.82
CA GLY A 87 -9.70 4.12 -13.16
C GLY A 87 -8.76 5.26 -13.55
N LEU A 88 -7.97 5.79 -12.62
CA LEU A 88 -6.99 6.87 -12.92
C LEU A 88 -5.89 6.43 -13.91
N PHE A 89 -5.85 5.14 -14.26
CA PHE A 89 -5.05 4.60 -15.35
C PHE A 89 -5.84 4.23 -16.61
N SER A 90 -7.16 4.36 -16.60
CA SER A 90 -8.03 4.22 -17.76
C SER A 90 -8.40 5.60 -18.30
N GLY A 91 -7.41 6.30 -18.86
CA GLY A 91 -7.61 7.38 -19.82
C GLY A 91 -8.39 8.59 -19.31
N THR A 92 -7.71 9.59 -18.78
CA THR A 92 -8.18 10.97 -18.94
C THR A 92 -7.02 11.89 -19.31
N VAL A 93 -7.20 12.45 -20.51
CA VAL A 93 -6.54 13.61 -21.08
C VAL A 93 -6.37 14.67 -20.00
N HIS A 94 -5.13 14.98 -19.67
CA HIS A 94 -4.79 16.14 -18.87
C HIS A 94 -4.04 17.06 -19.81
N ASP A 95 -4.53 18.29 -19.95
CA ASP A 95 -3.87 19.38 -20.69
C ASP A 95 -2.61 19.77 -19.91
N VAL A 96 -1.60 18.91 -20.02
CA VAL A 96 -0.30 18.99 -19.36
C VAL A 96 0.66 19.21 -20.49
N ASN A 97 1.38 20.32 -20.41
CA ASN A 97 2.38 20.74 -21.38
C ASN A 97 3.33 19.57 -21.71
N GLU A 98 3.07 18.88 -22.83
CA GLU A 98 3.70 17.62 -23.27
C GLU A 98 5.20 17.77 -23.55
N ASP A 99 5.69 19.01 -23.63
CA ASP A 99 7.06 19.34 -24.01
C ASP A 99 8.09 19.23 -22.86
N SER A 100 7.70 18.78 -21.67
CA SER A 100 8.67 18.58 -20.59
C SER A 100 9.40 17.23 -20.72
N PRO A 101 10.72 17.21 -20.99
CA PRO A 101 11.49 15.98 -21.23
C PRO A 101 11.58 15.05 -20.01
N ALA A 102 11.25 15.54 -18.82
CA ALA A 102 11.16 14.73 -17.61
C ALA A 102 9.93 13.79 -17.66
N PHE A 103 8.78 14.28 -18.13
CA PHE A 103 7.55 13.48 -18.22
C PHE A 103 7.62 12.42 -19.32
N ALA A 104 8.22 12.75 -20.46
CA ALA A 104 8.45 11.76 -21.52
C ALA A 104 9.37 10.61 -21.05
N ARG A 105 10.36 10.89 -20.19
CA ARG A 105 11.20 9.85 -19.58
C ARG A 105 10.45 9.01 -18.54
N ASP A 106 9.60 9.62 -17.73
CA ASP A 106 8.85 8.91 -16.70
C ASP A 106 7.71 8.07 -17.29
N SER A 107 7.05 8.53 -18.36
CA SER A 107 6.03 7.74 -19.07
C SER A 107 6.62 6.51 -19.76
N VAL A 108 7.79 6.65 -20.39
CA VAL A 108 8.53 5.53 -20.99
C VAL A 108 8.95 4.52 -19.91
N ARG A 109 9.51 4.99 -18.77
CA ARG A 109 9.87 4.12 -17.64
C ARG A 109 8.68 3.40 -17.02
N LEU A 110 7.52 4.07 -16.92
CA LEU A 110 6.28 3.45 -16.46
C LEU A 110 5.76 2.40 -17.44
N ALA A 111 5.88 2.64 -18.75
CA ALA A 111 5.51 1.67 -19.78
C ALA A 111 6.41 0.42 -19.73
N GLU A 112 7.73 0.61 -19.61
CA GLU A 112 8.71 -0.48 -19.41
C GLU A 112 8.36 -1.29 -18.15
N LEU A 113 8.14 -0.62 -17.02
CA LEU A 113 7.78 -1.28 -15.76
C LEU A 113 6.46 -2.05 -15.87
N ARG A 114 5.47 -1.52 -16.59
CA ARG A 114 4.19 -2.19 -16.83
C ARG A 114 4.35 -3.44 -17.69
N MET A 115 5.21 -3.38 -18.71
CA MET A 115 5.52 -4.54 -19.54
C MET A 115 6.21 -5.63 -18.72
N ASP A 116 7.23 -5.28 -17.92
CA ASP A 116 7.92 -6.23 -17.04
C ASP A 116 6.95 -6.87 -16.04
N LEU A 117 6.09 -6.04 -15.40
CA LEU A 117 5.08 -6.52 -14.46
C LEU A 117 4.06 -7.45 -15.14
N ALA A 118 3.64 -7.14 -16.36
CA ALA A 118 2.69 -7.97 -17.11
C ALA A 118 3.26 -9.37 -17.38
N VAL A 119 4.55 -9.47 -17.69
CA VAL A 119 5.25 -10.75 -17.87
C VAL A 119 5.30 -11.55 -16.57
N VAL A 120 5.62 -10.90 -15.44
CA VAL A 120 5.60 -11.55 -14.12
C VAL A 120 4.21 -12.06 -13.79
N LEU A 121 3.19 -11.21 -13.91
CA LEU A 121 1.80 -11.59 -13.62
C LEU A 121 1.34 -12.75 -14.49
N ALA A 122 1.71 -12.78 -15.77
CA ALA A 122 1.38 -13.89 -16.68
C ALA A 122 1.92 -15.25 -16.20
N ARG A 123 3.06 -15.28 -15.50
CA ARG A 123 3.68 -16.51 -14.97
C ARG A 123 3.18 -16.93 -13.60
N LEU A 124 2.60 -16.01 -12.83
CA LEU A 124 1.99 -16.34 -11.55
C LEU A 124 0.76 -17.21 -11.74
N THR A 125 0.63 -18.24 -10.90
CA THR A 125 -0.59 -19.05 -10.83
C THR A 125 -1.76 -18.20 -10.30
N PRO A 126 -3.02 -18.58 -10.56
CA PRO A 126 -4.18 -17.85 -10.05
C PRO A 126 -4.15 -17.67 -8.52
N ALA A 127 -3.73 -18.71 -7.79
CA ALA A 127 -3.58 -18.67 -6.34
C ALA A 127 -2.50 -17.65 -5.89
N GLN A 128 -1.37 -17.58 -6.61
CA GLN A 128 -0.31 -16.60 -6.31
C GLN A 128 -0.76 -15.17 -6.59
N ARG A 129 -1.50 -14.94 -7.68
CA ARG A 129 -2.08 -13.61 -7.99
C ARG A 129 -3.04 -13.16 -6.89
N GLN A 130 -3.93 -14.05 -6.47
CA GLN A 130 -4.85 -13.77 -5.37
C GLN A 130 -4.11 -13.45 -4.07
N ILE A 131 -2.98 -14.12 -3.78
CA ILE A 131 -2.14 -13.79 -2.62
C ILE A 131 -1.51 -12.41 -2.78
N CYS A 132 -1.00 -12.05 -3.96
CA CYS A 132 -0.49 -10.70 -4.23
C CYS A 132 -1.58 -9.64 -4.02
N GLU A 133 -2.80 -9.86 -4.50
CA GLU A 133 -3.96 -8.98 -4.29
C GLU A 133 -4.26 -8.80 -2.81
N GLN A 134 -4.35 -9.90 -2.06
CA GLN A 134 -4.58 -9.84 -0.61
C GLN A 134 -3.47 -9.10 0.15
N ILE A 135 -2.22 -9.21 -0.30
CA ILE A 135 -1.09 -8.45 0.25
C ILE A 135 -1.26 -6.95 -0.07
N MET A 136 -1.65 -6.60 -1.30
CA MET A 136 -1.96 -5.21 -1.70
C MET A 136 -3.13 -4.63 -0.89
N ASP A 137 -4.14 -5.44 -0.57
CA ASP A 137 -5.24 -5.06 0.32
C ASP A 137 -4.80 -4.89 1.79
N GLY A 138 -3.52 -5.14 2.09
CA GLY A 138 -2.92 -4.96 3.41
C GLY A 138 -3.29 -6.04 4.41
N LYS A 139 -3.66 -7.24 3.93
CA LYS A 139 -3.71 -8.43 4.79
C LYS A 139 -2.28 -8.85 5.15
N SER A 140 -2.09 -9.29 6.40
CA SER A 140 -0.79 -9.80 6.84
C SER A 140 -0.55 -11.20 6.28
N LEU A 141 0.71 -11.58 6.06
CA LEU A 141 1.07 -12.93 5.57
C LEU A 141 0.52 -14.03 6.49
N ARG A 142 0.53 -13.81 7.82
CA ARG A 142 -0.08 -14.74 8.79
C ARG A 142 -1.59 -14.88 8.62
N THR A 143 -2.27 -13.76 8.36
CA THR A 143 -3.72 -13.78 8.12
C THR A 143 -4.04 -14.59 6.87
N ILE A 144 -3.29 -14.38 5.78
CA ILE A 144 -3.47 -15.11 4.52
C ILE A 144 -3.16 -16.59 4.70
N ALA A 145 -2.06 -16.94 5.40
CA ALA A 145 -1.69 -18.33 5.70
C ALA A 145 -2.80 -19.05 6.49
N LYS A 146 -3.37 -18.37 7.49
CA LYS A 146 -4.49 -18.88 8.28
C LYS A 146 -5.76 -19.09 7.45
N GLU A 147 -6.09 -18.15 6.56
CA GLU A 147 -7.24 -18.28 5.65
C GLU A 147 -7.08 -19.45 4.67
N LEU A 148 -5.84 -19.72 4.23
CA LEU A 148 -5.49 -20.87 3.38
C LEU A 148 -5.34 -22.20 4.14
N GLY A 149 -5.41 -22.19 5.48
CA GLY A 149 -5.25 -23.38 6.30
C GLY A 149 -3.84 -23.98 6.32
N VAL A 150 -2.82 -23.18 5.99
CA VAL A 150 -1.41 -23.62 5.94
C VAL A 150 -0.59 -22.99 7.07
N SER A 151 0.49 -23.65 7.46
CA SER A 151 1.44 -23.06 8.42
C SER A 151 2.17 -21.86 7.82
N ASP A 152 2.61 -20.90 8.64
CA ASP A 152 3.37 -19.72 8.18
C ASP A 152 4.62 -20.13 7.38
N SER A 153 5.33 -21.17 7.84
CA SER A 153 6.50 -21.71 7.14
C SER A 153 6.12 -22.29 5.78
N SER A 154 5.07 -23.12 5.73
CA SER A 154 4.57 -23.70 4.48
C SER A 154 4.11 -22.61 3.51
N PHE A 155 3.42 -21.58 4.01
CA PHE A 155 2.98 -20.45 3.20
C PHE A 155 4.15 -19.72 2.54
N PHE A 156 5.22 -19.48 3.31
CA PHE A 156 6.42 -18.86 2.79
C PHE A 156 7.05 -19.67 1.65
N PHE A 157 7.28 -20.97 1.85
CA PHE A 157 7.92 -21.82 0.85
C PHE A 157 7.04 -22.13 -0.36
N LEU A 158 5.73 -22.30 -0.17
CA LEU A 158 4.81 -22.70 -1.24
C LEU A 158 4.33 -21.53 -2.10
N TYR A 159 4.22 -20.33 -1.54
CA TYR A 159 3.65 -19.18 -2.24
C TYR A 159 4.61 -18.01 -2.33
N ILE A 160 5.15 -17.54 -1.21
CA ILE A 160 5.95 -16.32 -1.19
C ILE A 160 7.28 -16.50 -1.94
N GLN A 161 7.99 -17.60 -1.71
CA GLN A 161 9.26 -17.85 -2.38
C GLN A 161 9.08 -17.99 -3.91
N PRO A 162 8.14 -18.80 -4.42
CA PRO A 162 7.86 -18.84 -5.85
C PRO A 162 7.49 -17.49 -6.46
N ILE A 163 6.68 -16.68 -5.77
CA ILE A 163 6.37 -15.31 -6.23
C ILE A 163 7.66 -14.50 -6.33
N ARG A 164 8.50 -14.50 -5.30
CA ARG A 164 9.80 -13.78 -5.33
C ARG A 164 10.68 -14.27 -6.46
N ASP A 165 10.71 -15.57 -6.73
CA ASP A 165 11.52 -16.15 -7.80
C ASP A 165 11.05 -15.69 -9.19
N GLU A 166 9.74 -15.55 -9.43
CA GLU A 166 9.22 -14.98 -10.68
C GLU A 166 9.63 -13.51 -10.86
N PHE A 167 9.59 -12.71 -9.80
CA PHE A 167 10.09 -11.33 -9.83
C PHE A 167 11.61 -11.25 -10.07
N ARG A 168 12.40 -12.21 -9.55
CA ARG A 168 13.85 -12.25 -9.82
C ARG A 168 14.16 -12.61 -11.28
N LYS A 169 13.38 -13.51 -11.90
CA LYS A 169 13.56 -13.89 -13.32
C LYS A 169 13.45 -12.68 -14.26
N GLU A 170 12.56 -11.75 -13.97
CA GLU A 170 12.37 -10.50 -14.73
C GLU A 170 13.26 -9.36 -14.22
N LYS A 171 14.30 -9.65 -13.42
CA LYS A 171 15.24 -8.66 -12.85
C LYS A 171 14.54 -7.55 -12.04
N MET A 172 13.35 -7.83 -11.50
CA MET A 172 12.54 -6.92 -10.69
C MET A 172 12.89 -6.98 -9.19
N GLU A 173 14.10 -7.43 -8.84
CA GLU A 173 14.54 -7.69 -7.46
C GLU A 173 14.49 -6.45 -6.57
N LYS A 174 14.69 -5.27 -7.18
CA LYS A 174 14.61 -3.97 -6.50
C LYS A 174 13.26 -3.72 -5.82
N TYR A 175 12.19 -4.40 -6.25
CA TYR A 175 10.85 -4.28 -5.67
C TYR A 175 10.58 -5.30 -4.55
N LEU A 176 11.48 -6.25 -4.31
CA LEU A 176 11.33 -7.30 -3.30
C LEU A 176 11.96 -6.97 -1.93
N ASN A 177 12.58 -5.79 -1.79
CA ASN A 177 13.44 -5.41 -0.66
C ASN A 177 12.86 -4.32 0.25
N PHE A 178 11.55 -4.10 0.24
CA PHE A 178 10.92 -3.20 1.21
C PHE A 178 10.38 -4.01 2.39
N TYR A 179 11.18 -4.06 3.46
CA TYR A 179 10.77 -4.42 4.82
C TYR A 179 11.26 -3.35 5.78
#